data_AF-A0A1R2CUI5-F1
#
_entry.id   AF-A0A1R2CUI5-F1
#
_cell.length_a   1.000
_cell.length_b   1.000
_cell.length_c   1.000
_cell.angle_alpha   90.00
_cell.angle_beta   90.00
_cell.angle_gamma   90.00
#
_symmetry.space_group_name_H-M   'P 1'
#
loop_
_entity.id
_entity.type
_entity.pdbx_description
1 polymer ?
#
loop_
_entity_poly.entity_id
_entity_poly.type
_entity_poly.pdbx_seq_one_letter_code
_entity_poly.pdbx_strand_id
1 'polypeptide(L)'
;MNKPEFQCNCKNFTKLLCKMHLSEHVSDPSAIHNPYILNINPQESTSKIIIKALIKEKQNCELSIRNIATTFESLQKQLEITLKKHLKELTSFSKDVDNLIITILNHSENIVDGNLKKTLRLSSELAKIECEKWKIVNIKGNVDIITKSIKDLSLVDINLSWIYGSEENFNDLTTSKSTQFKPQIPIVRQPQENIARKSVPVKSNNIIVAKMTCPNNHEYKWNPYAPHLSFSTKGNYDLECTVCERKFSKSCWRCQICNIYACEQCSNAIGIPCPKLVCLNKHELVYRSDVNSYYESKGLGNGYSCKNCNKRKTDSHWHCRSCNYDICTECGRTAGFAPVSKPPICSNNHNLSTIVIDILTWSSSQHICTICKSSAAGLVYYCQKCSYFQCEDCYILLRNPIAYHPSVMCRNSHYLNWSNEISYKCPYCFDEKNEGFMCKQCDFPMCGECSMILIEIFMEGKIKYHGEEKHILKWAQKPWTIISMNEFQCLLCENLFSNVGMFACKLCKLFICLRCFDDPNKLKKKQIPERLNIQDLNRLIILDNLFGNIRFN
;
A
#
# COMPACT_ATOMS: atom_id res chain seq x y z
N MET A 1 -9.28 -45.98 -24.72
CA MET A 1 -9.22 -46.02 -23.23
C MET A 1 -10.27 -47.00 -22.73
N ASN A 2 -9.89 -47.99 -21.94
CA ASN A 2 -10.84 -48.95 -21.37
C ASN A 2 -11.73 -48.23 -20.32
N LYS A 3 -13.04 -48.43 -20.38
CA LYS A 3 -13.97 -47.82 -19.41
C LYS A 3 -13.71 -48.40 -18.01
N PRO A 4 -13.74 -47.56 -16.95
CA PRO A 4 -13.68 -48.07 -15.59
C PRO A 4 -14.95 -48.87 -15.27
N GLU A 5 -14.78 -50.11 -14.87
CA GLU A 5 -15.85 -51.05 -14.51
C GLU A 5 -15.85 -51.36 -13.01
N PHE A 6 -14.79 -50.97 -12.30
CA PHE A 6 -14.58 -51.29 -10.89
C PHE A 6 -14.06 -50.08 -10.13
N GLN A 7 -14.45 -49.97 -8.86
CA GLN A 7 -13.87 -49.05 -7.91
C GLN A 7 -13.28 -49.84 -6.75
N CYS A 8 -12.05 -49.52 -6.36
CA CYS A 8 -11.40 -50.08 -5.18
C CYS A 8 -10.99 -48.94 -4.24
N ASN A 9 -11.33 -49.05 -2.97
CA ASN A 9 -10.91 -48.11 -1.92
C ASN A 9 -9.82 -48.79 -1.08
N CYS A 10 -8.57 -48.67 -1.49
CA CYS A 10 -7.42 -49.25 -0.78
C CYS A 10 -6.35 -48.18 -0.53
N LYS A 11 -5.51 -48.38 0.50
CA LYS A 11 -4.44 -47.43 0.89
C LYS A 11 -4.93 -45.97 1.13
N ASN A 12 -6.17 -45.78 1.60
CA ASN A 12 -6.83 -44.48 1.78
C ASN A 12 -7.09 -43.68 0.48
N PHE A 13 -7.05 -44.32 -0.69
CA PHE A 13 -7.40 -43.68 -1.96
C PHE A 13 -8.46 -44.49 -2.72
N THR A 14 -9.29 -43.79 -3.49
CA THR A 14 -10.24 -44.37 -4.42
C THR A 14 -9.59 -44.53 -5.79
N LYS A 15 -9.53 -45.77 -6.32
CA LYS A 15 -9.07 -46.06 -7.68
C LYS A 15 -10.23 -46.55 -8.54
N LEU A 16 -10.36 -46.00 -9.74
CA LEU A 16 -11.28 -46.47 -10.78
C LEU A 16 -10.49 -47.32 -11.78
N LEU A 17 -10.93 -48.55 -12.01
CA LEU A 17 -10.16 -49.58 -12.72
C LEU A 17 -11.02 -50.19 -13.83
N CYS A 18 -10.43 -50.43 -15.00
CA CYS A 18 -11.05 -51.32 -15.99
C CYS A 18 -10.77 -52.78 -15.61
N LYS A 19 -11.45 -53.72 -16.28
CA LYS A 19 -11.30 -55.16 -16.01
C LYS A 19 -9.85 -55.66 -16.03
N MET A 20 -9.04 -55.15 -16.95
CA MET A 20 -7.63 -55.53 -17.11
C MET A 20 -6.76 -55.00 -15.95
N HIS A 21 -6.91 -53.72 -15.58
CA HIS A 21 -6.14 -53.14 -14.47
C HIS A 21 -6.62 -53.61 -13.10
N LEU A 22 -7.85 -54.13 -13.00
CA LEU A 22 -8.33 -54.74 -11.76
C LEU A 22 -7.48 -55.95 -11.38
N SER A 23 -7.18 -56.86 -12.32
CA SER A 23 -6.38 -58.05 -12.02
C SER A 23 -4.97 -57.70 -11.56
N GLU A 24 -4.34 -56.70 -12.17
CA GLU A 24 -3.03 -56.21 -11.74
C GLU A 24 -3.12 -55.55 -10.36
N HIS A 25 -4.16 -54.76 -10.12
CA HIS A 25 -4.34 -54.03 -8.88
C HIS A 25 -4.57 -54.93 -7.67
N VAL A 26 -5.43 -55.94 -7.80
CA VAL A 26 -5.74 -56.88 -6.70
C VAL A 26 -4.58 -57.84 -6.41
N SER A 27 -3.62 -57.94 -7.33
CA SER A 27 -2.40 -58.73 -7.14
C SER A 27 -1.38 -58.05 -6.21
N ASP A 28 -1.56 -56.78 -5.83
CA ASP A 28 -0.69 -56.07 -4.89
C ASP A 28 -0.98 -56.54 -3.44
N PRO A 29 -0.09 -57.31 -2.79
CA PRO A 29 -0.33 -57.85 -1.46
C PRO A 29 -0.20 -56.81 -0.35
N SER A 30 0.31 -55.60 -0.65
CA SER A 30 0.54 -54.55 0.34
C SER A 30 -0.74 -53.80 0.76
N ALA A 31 -1.90 -54.19 0.23
CA ALA A 31 -3.18 -53.65 0.64
C ALA A 31 -4.30 -54.69 0.60
N ILE A 32 -5.30 -54.48 1.46
CA ILE A 32 -6.57 -55.20 1.41
C ILE A 32 -7.42 -54.51 0.34
N HIS A 33 -7.78 -55.26 -0.70
CA HIS A 33 -8.59 -54.75 -1.81
C HIS A 33 -10.03 -55.23 -1.68
N ASN A 34 -10.97 -54.29 -1.69
CA ASN A 34 -12.40 -54.58 -1.74
C ASN A 34 -12.98 -53.92 -3.02
N PRO A 35 -12.73 -54.49 -4.20
CA PRO A 35 -13.26 -53.93 -5.43
C PRO A 35 -14.76 -54.17 -5.53
N TYR A 36 -15.50 -53.17 -5.97
CA TYR A 36 -16.91 -53.31 -6.30
C TYR A 36 -17.18 -52.86 -7.74
N ILE A 37 -18.17 -53.48 -8.37
CA ILE A 37 -18.57 -53.19 -9.74
C ILE A 37 -19.21 -51.81 -9.77
N LEU A 38 -18.65 -50.95 -10.62
CA LEU A 38 -19.22 -49.66 -10.95
C LEU A 38 -20.40 -49.87 -11.88
N ASN A 39 -21.61 -49.92 -11.31
CA ASN A 39 -22.83 -49.90 -12.10
C ASN A 39 -23.13 -48.45 -12.54
N ILE A 40 -22.23 -47.88 -13.35
CA ILE A 40 -22.39 -46.54 -13.91
C ILE A 40 -23.31 -46.66 -15.11
N ASN A 41 -24.62 -46.70 -14.85
CA ASN A 41 -25.57 -46.31 -15.86
C ASN A 41 -25.69 -44.78 -15.74
N PRO A 42 -25.03 -43.99 -16.61
CA PRO A 42 -24.98 -42.55 -16.44
C PRO A 42 -26.41 -42.02 -16.51
N GLN A 43 -26.95 -41.62 -15.36
CA GLN A 43 -28.27 -41.02 -15.33
C GLN A 43 -28.21 -39.75 -16.19
N GLU A 44 -29.16 -39.62 -17.11
CA GLU A 44 -29.23 -38.48 -18.04
C GLU A 44 -29.21 -37.13 -17.29
N SER A 45 -29.79 -37.11 -16.08
CA SER A 45 -29.74 -35.99 -15.13
C SER A 45 -28.32 -35.61 -14.69
N THR A 46 -27.49 -36.58 -14.31
CA THR A 46 -26.09 -36.36 -13.90
C THR A 46 -25.24 -35.85 -15.06
N SER A 47 -25.42 -36.42 -16.26
CA SER A 47 -24.75 -35.95 -17.48
C SER A 47 -25.11 -34.49 -17.80
N LYS A 48 -26.39 -34.10 -17.67
CA LYS A 48 -26.83 -32.71 -17.86
C LYS A 48 -26.19 -31.74 -16.87
N ILE A 49 -26.03 -32.14 -15.60
CA ILE A 49 -25.36 -31.33 -14.57
C ILE A 49 -23.88 -31.13 -14.90
N ILE A 50 -23.18 -32.20 -15.25
CA ILE A 50 -21.75 -32.15 -15.59
C ILE A 50 -21.54 -31.29 -16.84
N ILE A 51 -22.35 -31.47 -17.89
CA ILE A 51 -22.27 -30.66 -19.12
C ILE A 51 -22.50 -29.18 -18.79
N LYS A 52 -23.48 -28.85 -17.96
CA LYS A 52 -23.73 -27.46 -17.54
C LYS A 52 -22.55 -26.86 -16.78
N ALA A 53 -21.89 -27.62 -15.91
CA ALA A 53 -20.69 -27.19 -15.20
C ALA A 53 -19.52 -26.96 -16.16
N LEU A 54 -19.28 -27.88 -17.10
CA LEU A 54 -18.22 -27.74 -18.11
C LEU A 54 -18.45 -26.55 -19.04
N ILE A 55 -19.70 -26.29 -19.46
CA ILE A 55 -20.05 -25.09 -20.25
C ILE A 55 -19.73 -23.82 -19.47
N LYS A 56 -20.08 -23.77 -18.18
CA LYS A 56 -19.78 -22.62 -17.32
C LYS A 56 -18.27 -22.39 -17.22
N GLU A 57 -17.48 -23.44 -16.99
CA GLU A 57 -16.02 -23.30 -16.93
C GLU A 57 -15.40 -22.90 -18.27
N LYS A 58 -15.92 -23.41 -19.39
CA LYS A 58 -15.53 -22.96 -20.72
C LYS A 58 -15.78 -21.45 -20.90
N GLN A 59 -16.96 -20.95 -20.51
CA GLN A 59 -17.30 -19.53 -20.57
C GLN A 59 -16.37 -18.67 -19.69
N ASN A 60 -16.02 -19.16 -18.50
CA ASN A 60 -15.04 -18.49 -17.63
C ASN A 60 -13.66 -18.39 -18.30
N CYS A 61 -13.18 -19.49 -18.92
CA CYS A 61 -11.93 -19.50 -19.67
C CYS A 61 -11.96 -18.50 -20.84
N GLU A 62 -13.04 -18.47 -21.63
CA GLU A 62 -13.21 -17.52 -22.73
C GLU A 62 -13.24 -16.05 -22.26
N LEU A 63 -13.81 -15.78 -21.09
CA LEU A 63 -13.77 -14.45 -20.47
C LEU A 63 -12.36 -14.08 -20.02
N SER A 64 -11.64 -14.99 -19.37
CA SER A 64 -10.24 -14.78 -18.96
C SER A 64 -9.33 -14.52 -20.16
N ILE A 65 -9.49 -15.27 -21.25
CA ILE A 65 -8.74 -15.03 -22.50
C ILE A 65 -8.99 -13.63 -23.04
N ARG A 66 -10.26 -13.16 -23.08
CA ARG A 66 -10.60 -11.80 -23.50
C ARG A 66 -9.98 -10.73 -22.59
N ASN A 67 -9.96 -10.96 -21.29
CA ASN A 67 -9.34 -10.04 -20.33
C ASN A 67 -7.81 -9.94 -20.52
N ILE A 68 -7.15 -11.08 -20.78
CA ILE A 68 -5.71 -11.10 -21.07
C ILE A 68 -5.42 -10.37 -22.38
N ALA A 69 -6.18 -10.64 -23.44
CA ALA A 69 -6.00 -9.99 -24.74
C ALA A 69 -6.16 -8.46 -24.65
N THR A 70 -7.22 -7.97 -24.00
CA THR A 70 -7.46 -6.54 -23.79
C THR A 70 -6.38 -5.87 -22.93
N THR A 71 -5.88 -6.56 -21.91
CA THR A 71 -4.76 -6.08 -21.09
C THR A 71 -3.48 -5.96 -21.92
N PHE A 72 -3.19 -6.96 -22.76
CA PHE A 72 -2.03 -6.97 -23.63
C PHE A 72 -2.08 -5.84 -24.67
N GLU A 73 -3.22 -5.61 -25.31
CA GLU A 73 -3.43 -4.48 -26.24
C GLU A 73 -3.21 -3.12 -25.56
N SER A 74 -3.67 -2.96 -24.31
CA SER A 74 -3.46 -1.73 -23.54
C SER A 74 -1.97 -1.49 -23.26
N LEU A 75 -1.24 -2.53 -22.85
CA LEU A 75 0.22 -2.45 -22.63
C LEU A 75 0.97 -2.11 -23.92
N GLN A 76 0.59 -2.71 -25.05
CA GLN A 76 1.17 -2.40 -26.36
C GLN A 76 0.99 -0.93 -26.72
N LYS A 77 -0.21 -0.36 -26.51
CA LYS A 77 -0.49 1.07 -26.76
C LYS A 77 0.35 1.99 -25.85
N GLN A 78 0.48 1.65 -24.57
CA GLN A 78 1.29 2.45 -23.63
C GLN A 78 2.78 2.43 -24.01
N LEU A 79 3.29 1.28 -24.43
CA LEU A 79 4.64 1.12 -24.94
C LEU A 79 4.87 1.99 -26.18
N GLU A 80 3.94 1.92 -27.14
CA GLU A 80 4.01 2.70 -28.38
C GLU A 80 4.04 4.21 -28.11
N ILE A 81 3.19 4.71 -27.20
CA ILE A 81 3.14 6.12 -26.79
C ILE A 81 4.48 6.55 -26.18
N THR A 82 5.05 5.72 -25.29
CA THR A 82 6.31 6.00 -24.60
C THR A 82 7.49 6.05 -25.59
N LEU A 83 7.57 5.08 -26.51
CA LEU A 83 8.59 5.05 -27.56
C LEU A 83 8.49 6.27 -28.47
N LYS A 84 7.28 6.63 -28.91
CA LYS A 84 7.04 7.83 -29.74
C LYS A 84 7.49 9.12 -29.06
N LYS A 85 7.24 9.25 -27.75
CA LYS A 85 7.69 10.40 -26.96
C LYS A 85 9.22 10.51 -26.95
N HIS A 86 9.93 9.44 -26.59
CA HIS A 86 11.39 9.45 -26.54
C HIS A 86 12.05 9.63 -27.91
N LEU A 87 11.46 9.05 -28.97
CA LEU A 87 11.93 9.27 -30.34
C LEU A 87 11.83 10.75 -30.73
N LYS A 88 10.75 11.44 -30.32
CA LYS A 88 10.58 12.88 -30.57
C LYS A 88 11.62 13.71 -29.81
N GLU A 89 11.90 13.37 -28.55
CA GLU A 89 12.94 14.01 -27.73
C GLU A 89 14.34 13.85 -28.35
N LEU A 90 14.70 12.63 -28.76
CA LEU A 90 15.98 12.36 -29.44
C LEU A 90 16.10 13.09 -30.78
N THR A 91 15.02 13.16 -31.54
CA THR A 91 14.98 13.88 -32.82
C THR A 91 15.17 15.38 -32.61
N SER A 92 14.55 15.97 -31.58
CA SER A 92 14.74 17.38 -31.22
C SER A 92 16.19 17.64 -30.81
N PHE A 93 16.75 16.78 -29.95
CA PHE A 93 18.13 16.90 -29.49
C PHE A 93 19.14 16.79 -30.65
N SER A 94 18.93 15.87 -31.60
CA SER A 94 19.74 15.77 -32.80
C SER A 94 19.75 17.09 -33.59
N LYS A 95 18.58 17.70 -33.79
CA LYS A 95 18.46 19.00 -34.47
C LYS A 95 19.18 20.11 -33.72
N ASP A 96 19.12 20.13 -32.39
CA ASP A 96 19.83 21.13 -31.58
C ASP A 96 21.35 20.99 -31.72
N VAL A 97 21.86 19.75 -31.80
CA VAL A 97 23.28 19.47 -32.08
C VAL A 97 23.66 19.90 -33.50
N ASP A 98 22.83 19.58 -34.51
CA ASP A 98 23.08 20.00 -35.89
C ASP A 98 23.12 21.53 -36.02
N ASN A 99 22.17 22.22 -35.38
CA ASN A 99 22.13 23.68 -35.33
C ASN A 99 23.37 24.26 -34.65
N LEU A 100 23.85 23.62 -33.58
CA LEU A 100 25.07 24.02 -32.89
C LEU A 100 26.30 23.86 -33.81
N ILE A 101 26.41 22.73 -34.53
CA ILE A 101 27.48 22.48 -35.49
C ILE A 101 27.47 23.57 -36.59
N ILE A 102 26.31 23.85 -37.18
CA ILE A 102 26.15 24.90 -38.21
C ILE A 102 26.57 26.26 -37.65
N THR A 103 26.19 26.57 -36.40
CA THR A 103 26.56 27.83 -35.75
C THR A 103 28.08 27.93 -35.53
N ILE A 104 28.74 26.85 -35.10
CA ILE A 104 30.19 26.83 -34.93
C ILE A 104 30.90 27.03 -36.27
N LEU A 105 30.44 26.36 -37.33
CA LEU A 105 31.08 26.40 -38.65
C LEU A 105 30.95 27.76 -39.33
N ASN A 106 29.78 28.41 -39.22
CA ASN A 106 29.47 29.60 -40.01
C ASN A 106 29.50 30.92 -39.21
N HIS A 107 29.30 30.84 -37.89
CA HIS A 107 29.01 32.00 -37.03
C HIS A 107 29.65 31.87 -35.65
N SER A 108 30.91 31.43 -35.60
CA SER A 108 31.61 31.14 -34.34
C SER A 108 31.65 32.32 -33.35
N GLU A 109 31.65 33.53 -33.86
CA GLU A 109 31.61 34.80 -33.12
C GLU A 109 30.30 35.04 -32.37
N ASN A 110 29.19 34.50 -32.89
CA ASN A 110 27.84 34.64 -32.35
C ASN A 110 27.55 33.66 -31.19
N ILE A 111 28.49 32.76 -30.88
CA ILE A 111 28.37 31.89 -29.71
C ILE A 111 28.41 32.78 -28.46
N VAL A 112 27.32 32.78 -27.71
CA VAL A 112 27.20 33.48 -26.42
C VAL A 112 28.23 32.92 -25.45
N ASP A 113 28.84 33.80 -24.65
CA ASP A 113 30.01 33.48 -23.83
C ASP A 113 29.77 32.25 -22.93
N GLY A 114 30.66 31.26 -23.01
CA GLY A 114 30.52 29.95 -22.38
C GLY A 114 31.70 29.02 -22.67
N ASN A 115 31.66 27.78 -22.13
CA ASN A 115 32.73 26.79 -22.30
C ASN A 115 33.08 26.59 -23.79
N LEU A 116 32.06 26.58 -24.65
CA LEU A 116 32.21 26.41 -26.10
C LEU A 116 33.11 27.47 -26.73
N LYS A 117 32.83 28.75 -26.46
CA LYS A 117 33.61 29.89 -26.93
C LYS A 117 35.03 29.88 -26.36
N LYS A 118 35.19 29.48 -25.09
CA LYS A 118 36.51 29.33 -24.44
C LYS A 118 37.37 28.28 -25.14
N THR A 119 36.77 27.17 -25.56
CA THR A 119 37.49 26.04 -26.17
C THR A 119 37.83 26.29 -27.63
N LEU A 120 36.97 27.02 -28.36
CA LEU A 120 37.29 27.49 -29.71
C LEU A 120 38.49 28.45 -29.77
N ARG A 121 38.90 29.03 -28.63
CA ARG A 121 40.11 29.88 -28.51
C ARG A 121 41.37 29.12 -28.12
N LEU A 122 41.29 27.81 -27.87
CA LEU A 122 42.44 26.98 -27.50
C LEU A 122 43.21 26.51 -28.74
N SER A 123 44.46 26.08 -28.56
CA SER A 123 45.19 25.32 -29.57
C SER A 123 44.53 23.94 -29.81
N SER A 124 44.83 23.29 -30.93
CA SER A 124 44.27 21.96 -31.26
C SER A 124 44.43 20.94 -30.14
N GLU A 125 45.63 20.82 -29.57
CA GLU A 125 45.94 19.89 -28.48
C GLU A 125 45.13 20.20 -27.22
N LEU A 126 45.02 21.48 -26.83
CA LEU A 126 44.30 21.88 -25.63
C LEU A 126 42.78 21.80 -25.82
N ALA A 127 42.28 22.13 -27.01
CA ALA A 127 40.89 21.96 -27.37
C ALA A 127 40.47 20.49 -27.33
N LYS A 128 41.33 19.57 -27.81
CA LYS A 128 41.08 18.13 -27.73
C LYS A 128 40.96 17.64 -26.29
N ILE A 129 41.89 18.03 -25.42
CA ILE A 129 41.85 17.68 -23.98
C ILE A 129 40.60 18.27 -23.30
N GLU A 130 40.22 19.50 -23.65
CA GLU A 130 39.06 20.16 -23.08
C GLU A 130 37.75 19.51 -23.56
N CYS A 131 37.65 19.16 -24.85
CA CYS A 131 36.53 18.38 -25.41
C CYS A 131 36.43 16.97 -24.80
N GLU A 132 37.54 16.34 -24.43
CA GLU A 132 37.53 15.04 -23.71
C GLU A 132 36.99 15.17 -22.28
N LYS A 133 37.14 16.35 -21.65
CA LYS A 133 36.55 16.64 -20.33
C LYS A 133 35.08 17.03 -20.43
N TRP A 134 34.68 17.57 -21.58
CA TRP A 134 33.30 17.88 -21.83
C TRP A 134 32.50 16.59 -21.84
N LYS A 135 31.71 16.39 -20.78
CA LYS A 135 30.53 15.52 -20.82
C LYS A 135 29.45 16.04 -21.79
N ILE A 136 29.83 16.82 -22.80
CA ILE A 136 28.93 17.34 -23.81
C ILE A 136 28.55 16.15 -24.66
N VAL A 137 27.35 15.66 -24.36
CA VAL A 137 26.62 14.61 -25.05
C VAL A 137 27.05 13.19 -24.67
N ASN A 138 26.92 12.89 -23.37
CA ASN A 138 26.73 11.53 -22.88
C ASN A 138 25.38 10.98 -23.42
N ILE A 139 25.28 10.65 -24.72
CA ILE A 139 24.13 9.91 -25.30
C ILE A 139 23.91 8.59 -24.54
N LYS A 140 24.97 8.05 -23.93
CA LYS A 140 24.89 6.96 -22.95
C LYS A 140 23.84 7.23 -21.85
N GLY A 141 23.68 8.46 -21.38
CA GLY A 141 22.67 8.79 -20.36
C GLY A 141 21.23 8.58 -20.80
N ASN A 142 20.90 8.81 -22.08
CA ASN A 142 19.56 8.53 -22.61
C ASN A 142 19.42 7.08 -23.10
N VAL A 143 20.49 6.47 -23.61
CA VAL A 143 20.48 5.03 -23.90
C VAL A 143 20.32 4.23 -22.62
N ASP A 144 20.91 4.64 -21.50
CA ASP A 144 20.75 4.00 -20.20
C ASP A 144 19.33 4.22 -19.65
N ILE A 145 18.71 5.40 -19.86
CA ILE A 145 17.30 5.64 -19.52
C ILE A 145 16.38 4.79 -20.40
N ILE A 146 16.61 4.73 -21.71
CA ILE A 146 15.83 3.88 -22.65
C ILE A 146 16.05 2.40 -22.33
N THR A 147 17.28 1.98 -22.06
CA THR A 147 17.63 0.60 -21.68
C THR A 147 17.05 0.25 -20.33
N LYS A 148 17.02 1.18 -19.38
CA LYS A 148 16.35 1.03 -18.09
C LYS A 148 14.84 0.95 -18.28
N SER A 149 14.21 1.83 -19.05
CA SER A 149 12.78 1.77 -19.37
C SER A 149 12.42 0.48 -20.12
N ILE A 150 13.25 0.02 -21.06
CA ILE A 150 13.08 -1.27 -21.75
C ILE A 150 13.25 -2.44 -20.77
N LYS A 151 14.21 -2.37 -19.83
CA LYS A 151 14.37 -3.36 -18.76
C LYS A 151 13.17 -3.35 -17.81
N ASP A 152 12.68 -2.19 -17.42
CA ASP A 152 11.50 -2.01 -16.56
C ASP A 152 10.23 -2.52 -17.27
N LEU A 153 10.16 -2.40 -18.60
CA LEU A 153 9.12 -3.02 -19.44
C LEU A 153 9.29 -4.54 -19.55
N SER A 154 10.53 -5.06 -19.60
CA SER A 154 10.81 -6.50 -19.55
C SER A 154 10.54 -7.14 -18.19
N LEU A 155 10.41 -6.31 -17.14
CA LEU A 155 10.07 -6.69 -15.76
C LEU A 155 8.58 -6.59 -15.47
N VAL A 156 7.73 -6.26 -16.46
CA VAL A 156 6.28 -6.51 -16.38
C VAL A 156 6.06 -8.02 -16.47
N ASP A 157 6.41 -8.70 -15.38
CA ASP A 157 6.08 -10.10 -15.15
C ASP A 157 4.56 -10.14 -15.03
N ILE A 158 3.89 -10.57 -16.11
CA ILE A 158 2.44 -10.77 -16.10
C ILE A 158 2.20 -11.91 -15.11
N ASN A 159 1.96 -11.54 -13.86
CA ASN A 159 1.70 -12.49 -12.81
C ASN A 159 0.33 -13.14 -13.07
N LEU A 160 0.33 -14.25 -13.82
CA LEU A 160 -0.83 -15.07 -14.15
C LEU A 160 -1.20 -16.04 -13.00
N SER A 161 -0.55 -15.96 -11.83
CA SER A 161 -0.82 -16.89 -10.71
C SER A 161 -2.27 -16.85 -10.21
N TRP A 162 -2.98 -15.73 -10.40
CA TRP A 162 -4.41 -15.63 -10.10
C TRP A 162 -5.31 -16.45 -11.05
N ILE A 163 -4.80 -16.86 -12.22
CA ILE A 163 -5.50 -17.77 -13.15
C ILE A 163 -5.48 -19.22 -12.63
N TYR A 164 -4.48 -19.58 -11.83
CA TYR A 164 -4.28 -20.94 -11.31
C TYR A 164 -4.68 -21.10 -9.83
N GLY A 165 -5.48 -20.19 -9.28
CA GLY A 165 -5.83 -20.17 -7.86
C GLY A 165 -6.83 -21.24 -7.44
N SER A 166 -6.39 -22.49 -7.24
CA SER A 166 -7.05 -23.45 -6.35
C SER A 166 -6.12 -24.59 -5.90
N GLU A 167 -5.12 -24.32 -5.05
CA GLU A 167 -4.42 -25.38 -4.29
C GLU A 167 -4.23 -25.09 -2.78
N GLU A 168 -4.77 -24.00 -2.25
CA GLU A 168 -4.75 -23.74 -0.80
C GLU A 168 -6.07 -24.13 -0.17
N ASN A 169 -6.27 -25.43 0.12
CA ASN A 169 -7.15 -25.95 1.17
C ASN A 169 -7.11 -27.49 1.18
N PHE A 170 -6.05 -28.12 1.70
CA PHE A 170 -6.16 -29.54 2.12
C PHE A 170 -5.22 -30.02 3.25
N ASN A 171 -4.36 -29.17 3.82
CA ASN A 171 -3.50 -29.58 4.94
C ASN A 171 -3.76 -28.72 6.17
N ASP A 172 -4.83 -29.04 6.91
CA ASP A 172 -4.91 -28.63 8.32
C ASP A 172 -5.85 -29.58 9.10
N LEU A 173 -5.39 -30.82 9.28
CA LEU A 173 -5.88 -31.75 10.28
C LEU A 173 -4.71 -32.65 10.69
N THR A 174 -4.17 -32.39 11.89
CA THR A 174 -3.12 -33.09 12.69
C THR A 174 -1.91 -32.16 12.95
N THR A 175 -1.72 -31.58 14.14
CA THR A 175 -1.22 -32.27 15.35
C THR A 175 -1.22 -31.33 16.57
N SER A 176 -1.21 -31.99 17.73
CA SER A 176 -1.36 -31.52 19.11
C SER A 176 -0.12 -30.92 19.78
N LYS A 177 -0.37 -30.01 20.74
CA LYS A 177 0.34 -29.68 22.01
C LYS A 177 1.85 -29.94 22.12
N SER A 178 2.62 -28.88 22.41
CA SER A 178 3.83 -28.97 23.25
C SER A 178 4.29 -27.60 23.82
N THR A 179 4.35 -27.57 25.16
CA THR A 179 5.19 -26.85 26.14
C THR A 179 5.71 -25.41 25.95
N GLN A 180 5.52 -24.64 27.03
CA GLN A 180 5.99 -23.28 27.28
C GLN A 180 7.51 -23.22 27.52
N PHE A 181 8.18 -22.22 26.92
CA PHE A 181 9.47 -21.71 27.37
C PHE A 181 9.39 -20.18 27.53
N LYS A 182 9.77 -19.67 28.71
CA LYS A 182 9.99 -18.24 28.98
C LYS A 182 11.45 -17.88 28.68
N PRO A 183 11.75 -16.93 27.77
CA PRO A 183 13.07 -16.33 27.69
C PRO A 183 13.16 -15.12 28.64
N GLN A 184 14.23 -15.08 29.44
CA GLN A 184 14.64 -13.89 30.18
C GLN A 184 15.24 -12.85 29.21
N ILE A 185 14.80 -11.60 29.33
CA ILE A 185 15.28 -10.47 28.54
C ILE A 185 16.50 -9.85 29.25
N PRO A 186 17.64 -9.62 28.57
CA PRO A 186 18.75 -8.87 29.15
C PRO A 186 18.42 -7.38 29.27
N ILE A 187 18.63 -6.82 30.46
CA ILE A 187 18.54 -5.38 30.74
C ILE A 187 19.77 -4.70 30.14
N VAL A 188 19.58 -3.99 29.02
CA VAL A 188 20.61 -3.11 28.44
C VAL A 188 20.54 -1.76 29.14
N ARG A 189 21.58 -1.41 29.91
CA ARG A 189 21.77 -0.07 30.48
C ARG A 189 22.19 0.91 29.38
N GLN A 190 21.47 2.02 29.23
CA GLN A 190 21.87 3.12 28.35
C GLN A 190 22.88 4.04 29.05
N PRO A 191 23.79 4.69 28.30
CA PRO A 191 24.76 5.64 28.84
C PRO A 191 24.06 6.95 29.22
N GLN A 192 24.36 7.48 30.40
CA GLN A 192 23.94 8.82 30.82
C GLN A 192 24.91 9.84 30.23
N GLU A 193 24.44 10.64 29.26
CA GLU A 193 25.12 11.87 28.87
C GLU A 193 24.54 13.06 29.66
N ASN A 194 25.41 13.69 30.44
CA ASN A 194 25.11 14.88 31.23
C ASN A 194 25.05 16.12 30.32
N ILE A 195 23.85 16.56 29.95
CA ILE A 195 23.62 17.92 29.45
C ILE A 195 22.94 18.72 30.55
N ALA A 196 23.72 19.54 31.24
CA ALA A 196 23.24 20.48 32.25
C ALA A 196 22.34 21.55 31.60
N ARG A 197 21.03 21.43 31.79
CA ARG A 197 20.08 22.55 31.67
C ARG A 197 19.53 22.85 33.06
N LYS A 198 19.60 24.14 33.44
CA LYS A 198 18.91 24.68 34.62
C LYS A 198 17.40 24.54 34.41
N SER A 199 16.81 23.43 34.83
CA SER A 199 15.37 23.35 35.11
C SER A 199 15.12 24.02 36.46
N VAL A 200 14.19 24.97 36.49
CA VAL A 200 13.66 25.51 37.75
C VAL A 200 13.02 24.33 38.50
N PRO A 201 13.41 24.05 39.75
CA PRO A 201 12.84 22.93 40.51
C PRO A 201 11.38 23.25 40.82
N VAL A 202 10.47 22.63 40.07
CA VAL A 202 9.04 22.61 40.42
C VAL A 202 8.93 21.72 41.66
N LYS A 203 8.66 22.33 42.83
CA LYS A 203 8.33 21.59 44.05
C LYS A 203 7.13 20.69 43.77
N SER A 204 7.37 19.39 43.66
CA SER A 204 6.33 18.39 43.44
C SER A 204 5.56 18.17 44.74
N ASN A 205 4.46 18.90 44.92
CA ASN A 205 3.42 18.46 45.83
C ASN A 205 2.97 17.07 45.36
N ASN A 206 2.91 16.09 46.28
CA ASN A 206 2.44 14.73 46.02
C ASN A 206 0.95 14.76 45.65
N ILE A 207 0.64 15.15 44.41
CA ILE A 207 -0.71 15.06 43.85
C ILE A 207 -0.95 13.58 43.60
N ILE A 208 -1.87 12.98 44.35
CA ILE A 208 -2.36 11.62 44.10
C ILE A 208 -3.01 11.65 42.71
N VAL A 209 -2.28 11.20 41.69
CA VAL A 209 -2.81 11.08 40.34
C VAL A 209 -3.81 9.93 40.34
N ALA A 210 -5.09 10.25 40.24
CA ALA A 210 -6.15 9.27 40.15
C ALA A 210 -5.84 8.26 39.02
N LYS A 211 -5.88 6.97 39.34
CA LYS A 211 -5.61 5.88 38.40
C LYS A 211 -6.92 5.31 37.88
N MET A 212 -6.98 5.06 36.57
CA MET A 212 -8.12 4.39 35.95
C MET A 212 -7.89 2.89 35.99
N THR A 213 -8.80 2.13 36.58
CA THR A 213 -8.74 0.65 36.64
C THR A 213 -9.88 0.03 35.83
N CYS A 214 -9.62 -1.15 35.25
CA CYS A 214 -10.64 -1.93 34.56
C CYS A 214 -11.52 -2.73 35.54
N PRO A 215 -12.59 -3.41 35.08
CA PRO A 215 -13.45 -4.21 35.95
C PRO A 215 -12.70 -5.30 36.75
N ASN A 216 -11.56 -5.76 36.23
CA ASN A 216 -10.67 -6.73 36.89
C ASN A 216 -9.55 -6.06 37.72
N ASN A 217 -9.71 -4.78 38.09
CA ASN A 217 -8.77 -3.99 38.88
C ASN A 217 -7.34 -3.84 38.28
N HIS A 218 -7.17 -4.01 36.96
CA HIS A 218 -5.90 -3.73 36.29
C HIS A 218 -5.83 -2.25 35.86
N GLU A 219 -4.65 -1.66 35.97
CA GLU A 219 -4.40 -0.27 35.55
C GLU A 219 -4.54 -0.10 34.03
N TYR A 220 -5.33 0.88 33.61
CA TYR A 220 -5.32 1.36 32.23
C TYR A 220 -4.09 2.21 31.97
N LYS A 221 -3.48 2.04 30.80
CA LYS A 221 -2.41 2.91 30.31
C LYS A 221 -2.89 3.63 29.06
N TRP A 222 -2.59 4.92 28.96
CA TRP A 222 -2.86 5.66 27.73
C TRP A 222 -2.08 5.05 26.57
N ASN A 223 -2.77 4.73 25.49
CA ASN A 223 -2.19 4.16 24.30
C ASN A 223 -2.52 5.06 23.10
N PRO A 224 -1.55 5.85 22.61
CA PRO A 224 -1.76 6.68 21.42
C PRO A 224 -2.04 5.84 20.17
N TYR A 225 -1.70 4.54 20.20
CA TYR A 225 -1.72 3.62 19.06
C TYR A 225 -2.73 2.49 19.21
N ALA A 226 -3.78 2.71 19.99
CA ALA A 226 -4.86 1.75 20.16
C ALA A 226 -5.48 1.29 18.82
N PRO A 227 -5.74 2.18 17.82
CA PRO A 227 -6.26 1.74 16.52
C PRO A 227 -5.32 0.78 15.77
N HIS A 228 -4.02 1.11 15.70
CA HIS A 228 -2.99 0.25 15.07
C HIS A 228 -2.94 -1.13 15.71
N LEU A 229 -3.00 -1.18 17.04
CA LEU A 229 -2.96 -2.42 17.77
C LEU A 229 -4.22 -3.26 17.59
N SER A 230 -5.40 -2.61 17.61
CA SER A 230 -6.65 -3.29 17.31
C SER A 230 -6.63 -3.87 15.91
N PHE A 231 -6.12 -3.09 14.94
CA PHE A 231 -5.98 -3.58 13.57
C PHE A 231 -5.05 -4.79 13.48
N SER A 232 -3.88 -4.76 14.12
CA SER A 232 -2.94 -5.90 14.10
C SER A 232 -3.48 -7.16 14.80
N THR A 233 -4.40 -7.02 15.76
CA THR A 233 -4.93 -8.14 16.55
C THR A 233 -6.26 -8.68 16.03
N LYS A 234 -7.11 -7.81 15.49
CA LYS A 234 -8.50 -8.13 15.09
C LYS A 234 -8.78 -7.91 13.61
N GLY A 235 -7.85 -7.31 12.85
CA GLY A 235 -8.11 -6.86 11.49
C GLY A 235 -9.08 -5.68 11.38
N ASN A 236 -9.44 -5.04 12.50
CA ASN A 236 -10.28 -3.85 12.55
C ASN A 236 -9.68 -2.81 13.50
N TYR A 237 -9.67 -1.55 13.08
CA TYR A 237 -9.21 -0.40 13.86
C TYR A 237 -10.31 0.28 14.69
N ASP A 238 -11.57 -0.13 14.55
CA ASP A 238 -12.64 0.27 15.46
C ASP A 238 -12.38 -0.28 16.87
N LEU A 239 -12.46 0.61 17.84
CA LEU A 239 -12.38 0.34 19.26
C LEU A 239 -13.77 0.48 19.85
N GLU A 240 -14.02 -0.22 20.96
CA GLU A 240 -15.27 -0.13 21.71
C GLU A 240 -14.94 0.16 23.17
N CYS A 241 -15.58 1.18 23.73
CA CYS A 241 -15.35 1.56 25.11
C CYS A 241 -16.09 0.59 26.03
N THR A 242 -15.39 -0.07 26.95
CA THR A 242 -16.03 -0.97 27.92
C THR A 242 -16.86 -0.27 29.00
N VAL A 243 -16.84 1.06 29.04
CA VAL A 243 -17.60 1.86 30.01
C VAL A 243 -18.90 2.40 29.41
N CYS A 244 -18.87 2.87 28.15
CA CYS A 244 -20.04 3.49 27.51
C CYS A 244 -20.46 2.83 26.19
N GLU A 245 -19.81 1.73 25.79
CA GLU A 245 -20.10 0.91 24.59
C GLU A 245 -20.02 1.66 23.25
N ARG A 246 -19.61 2.93 23.27
CA ARG A 246 -19.41 3.72 22.04
C ARG A 246 -18.22 3.17 21.25
N LYS A 247 -18.42 3.09 19.93
CA LYS A 247 -17.36 2.79 18.97
C LYS A 247 -16.60 4.06 18.59
N PHE A 248 -15.28 3.95 18.46
CA PHE A 248 -14.40 5.06 18.08
C PHE A 248 -13.09 4.52 17.48
N SER A 249 -12.30 5.39 16.82
CA SER A 249 -11.01 4.98 16.25
C SER A 249 -9.94 6.05 16.52
N LYS A 250 -9.59 6.20 17.80
CA LYS A 250 -8.63 7.20 18.30
C LYS A 250 -7.74 6.60 19.40
N SER A 251 -6.72 7.35 19.81
CA SER A 251 -5.97 7.10 21.04
C SER A 251 -6.91 6.97 22.24
N CYS A 252 -6.62 6.05 23.16
CA CYS A 252 -7.47 5.80 24.31
C CYS A 252 -6.74 5.11 25.45
N TRP A 253 -7.44 4.93 26.56
CA TRP A 253 -6.97 4.11 27.67
C TRP A 253 -7.07 2.64 27.30
N ARG A 254 -6.00 1.86 27.54
CA ARG A 254 -5.97 0.42 27.30
C ARG A 254 -5.51 -0.33 28.54
N CYS A 255 -6.28 -1.34 28.95
CA CYS A 255 -5.83 -2.34 29.90
C CYS A 255 -5.03 -3.40 29.14
N GLN A 256 -3.71 -3.46 29.36
CA GLN A 256 -2.83 -4.37 28.61
C GLN A 256 -3.12 -5.84 28.92
N ILE A 257 -3.56 -6.15 30.15
CA ILE A 257 -3.82 -7.52 30.62
C ILE A 257 -5.14 -8.05 30.04
N CYS A 258 -6.22 -7.28 30.17
CA CYS A 258 -7.54 -7.69 29.69
C CYS A 258 -7.79 -7.37 28.20
N ASN A 259 -6.91 -6.60 27.57
CA ASN A 259 -7.03 -6.13 26.19
C ASN A 259 -8.36 -5.38 25.91
N ILE A 260 -8.81 -4.58 26.87
CA ILE A 260 -10.01 -3.74 26.76
C ILE A 260 -9.66 -2.25 26.77
N TYR A 261 -10.58 -1.44 26.27
CA TYR A 261 -10.38 -0.03 25.97
C TYR A 261 -11.40 0.85 26.69
N ALA A 262 -10.97 2.03 27.13
CA ALA A 262 -11.86 3.07 27.63
C ALA A 262 -11.60 4.39 26.90
N CYS A 263 -12.66 5.05 26.46
CA CYS A 263 -12.56 6.30 25.70
C CYS A 263 -12.21 7.48 26.61
N GLU A 264 -11.71 8.54 25.99
CA GLU A 264 -11.38 9.81 26.66
C GLU A 264 -12.57 10.44 27.40
N GLN A 265 -13.78 10.36 26.84
CA GLN A 265 -14.96 10.92 27.49
C GLN A 265 -15.22 10.25 28.85
N CYS A 266 -15.08 8.92 28.93
CA CYS A 266 -15.27 8.18 30.17
C CYS A 266 -14.16 8.47 31.19
N SER A 267 -12.90 8.65 30.77
CA SER A 267 -11.85 9.02 31.72
C SER A 267 -12.00 10.44 32.24
N ASN A 268 -12.37 11.39 31.38
CA ASN A 268 -12.63 12.77 31.78
C ASN A 268 -13.82 12.86 32.73
N ALA A 269 -14.87 12.05 32.55
CA ALA A 269 -16.03 12.00 33.44
C ALA A 269 -15.69 11.58 34.88
N ILE A 270 -14.60 10.83 35.07
CA ILE A 270 -14.07 10.44 36.39
C ILE A 270 -12.89 11.30 36.84
N GLY A 271 -12.66 12.45 36.19
CA GLY A 271 -11.59 13.39 36.55
C GLY A 271 -10.17 12.94 36.19
N ILE A 272 -10.02 11.96 35.30
CA ILE A 272 -8.71 11.47 34.83
C ILE A 272 -8.42 12.04 33.44
N PRO A 273 -7.56 13.07 33.33
CA PRO A 273 -7.25 13.70 32.05
C PRO A 273 -6.40 12.79 31.18
N CYS A 274 -6.62 12.84 29.87
CA CYS A 274 -5.81 12.09 28.90
C CYS A 274 -4.44 12.75 28.70
N PRO A 275 -3.33 12.00 28.79
CA PRO A 275 -2.00 12.53 28.51
C PRO A 275 -1.86 12.66 26.98
N LYS A 276 -2.17 13.86 26.48
CA LYS A 276 -2.04 14.23 25.06
C LYS A 276 -1.10 15.42 24.90
N LEU A 277 -0.44 15.50 23.75
CA LEU A 277 0.15 16.76 23.31
C LEU A 277 -0.97 17.68 22.86
N VAL A 278 -1.05 18.87 23.46
CA VAL A 278 -2.04 19.90 23.09
C VAL A 278 -1.36 21.23 22.80
N CYS A 279 -1.96 22.02 21.91
CA CYS A 279 -1.49 23.38 21.63
C CYS A 279 -1.98 24.34 22.72
N LEU A 280 -1.61 25.63 22.62
CA LEU A 280 -2.05 26.66 23.57
C LEU A 280 -3.58 26.78 23.68
N ASN A 281 -4.31 26.46 22.59
CA ASN A 281 -5.77 26.46 22.54
C ASN A 281 -6.39 25.09 22.90
N LYS A 282 -5.62 24.19 23.52
CA LYS A 282 -6.07 22.84 23.95
C LYS A 282 -6.50 21.91 22.80
N HIS A 283 -6.17 22.20 21.55
CA HIS A 283 -6.34 21.24 20.45
C HIS A 283 -5.28 20.15 20.52
N GLU A 284 -5.68 18.91 20.27
CA GLU A 284 -4.77 17.77 20.16
C GLU A 284 -3.79 17.94 18.99
N LEU A 285 -2.51 17.70 19.25
CA LEU A 285 -1.49 17.61 18.21
C LEU A 285 -1.50 16.18 17.67
N VAL A 286 -1.50 16.08 16.34
CA VAL A 286 -1.41 14.79 15.64
C VAL A 286 -0.04 14.70 14.99
N TYR A 287 0.58 13.51 15.01
CA TYR A 287 1.85 13.31 14.32
C TYR A 287 1.64 13.32 12.81
N ARG A 288 2.38 14.19 12.11
CA ARG A 288 2.27 14.43 10.67
C ARG A 288 3.62 14.23 10.00
N SER A 289 3.60 13.63 8.81
CA SER A 289 4.78 13.48 7.95
C SER A 289 4.74 14.40 6.73
N ASP A 290 3.60 15.00 6.41
CA ASP A 290 3.40 15.86 5.24
C ASP A 290 3.82 17.32 5.46
N VAL A 291 4.93 17.51 6.17
CA VAL A 291 5.43 18.80 6.64
C VAL A 291 5.73 19.74 5.48
N ASN A 292 6.53 19.29 4.53
CA ASN A 292 6.97 20.13 3.42
C ASN A 292 5.78 20.51 2.54
N SER A 293 5.02 19.52 2.06
CA SER A 293 3.77 19.75 1.30
C SER A 293 2.83 20.74 1.99
N TYR A 294 2.63 20.59 3.31
CA TYR A 294 1.71 21.46 4.04
C TYR A 294 2.21 22.91 4.09
N TYR A 295 3.45 23.14 4.52
CA TYR A 295 3.98 24.50 4.67
C TYR A 295 4.25 25.19 3.33
N GLU A 296 4.68 24.44 2.31
CA GLU A 296 4.83 24.93 0.94
C GLU A 296 3.48 25.37 0.35
N SER A 297 2.43 24.56 0.51
CA SER A 297 1.08 24.91 0.04
C SER A 297 0.49 26.16 0.70
N LYS A 298 1.05 26.56 1.85
CA LYS A 298 0.68 27.78 2.59
C LYS A 298 1.58 28.98 2.26
N GLY A 299 2.57 28.82 1.37
CA GLY A 299 3.54 29.87 1.06
C GLY A 299 4.48 30.20 2.22
N LEU A 300 4.66 29.28 3.18
CA LEU A 300 5.51 29.47 4.37
C LEU A 300 6.93 28.91 4.17
N GLY A 301 7.21 28.37 2.98
CA GLY A 301 8.47 27.73 2.62
C GLY A 301 8.63 26.33 3.21
N ASN A 302 9.84 25.76 3.11
CA ASN A 302 10.10 24.41 3.59
C ASN A 302 10.38 24.38 5.09
N GLY A 303 9.71 23.46 5.79
CA GLY A 303 9.86 23.21 7.21
C GLY A 303 9.01 24.09 8.13
N TYR A 304 9.25 23.94 9.44
CA TYR A 304 8.47 24.55 10.51
C TYR A 304 9.37 24.95 11.68
N SER A 305 8.85 25.74 12.63
CA SER A 305 9.57 26.11 13.85
C SER A 305 8.94 25.45 15.08
N CYS A 306 9.68 24.54 15.72
CA CYS A 306 9.20 23.86 16.92
C CYS A 306 8.95 24.86 18.06
N LYS A 307 7.74 24.91 18.59
CA LYS A 307 7.35 25.86 19.65
C LYS A 307 8.00 25.58 21.01
N ASN A 308 8.51 24.36 21.22
CA ASN A 308 9.17 23.99 22.47
C ASN A 308 10.67 24.31 22.49
N CYS A 309 11.38 24.11 21.37
CA CYS A 309 12.84 24.33 21.30
C CYS A 309 13.26 25.48 20.37
N ASN A 310 12.31 26.12 19.70
CA ASN A 310 12.49 27.22 18.74
C ASN A 310 13.44 26.92 17.58
N LYS A 311 13.74 25.64 17.30
CA LYS A 311 14.56 25.23 16.16
C LYS A 311 13.70 25.04 14.91
N ARG A 312 14.21 25.49 13.75
CA ARG A 312 13.65 25.17 12.44
C ARG A 312 13.94 23.72 12.08
N LYS A 313 12.95 23.04 11.51
CA LYS A 313 12.95 21.59 11.26
C LYS A 313 12.19 21.28 9.97
N THR A 314 12.52 20.14 9.35
CA THR A 314 11.91 19.65 8.10
C THR A 314 11.43 18.20 8.21
N ASP A 315 11.69 17.56 9.36
CA ASP A 315 11.25 16.20 9.66
C ASP A 315 9.79 16.15 10.12
N SER A 316 9.20 14.95 10.11
CA SER A 316 7.88 14.70 10.69
C SER A 316 7.77 15.24 12.13
N HIS A 317 6.58 15.67 12.52
CA HIS A 317 6.38 16.36 13.81
C HIS A 317 4.95 16.26 14.32
N TRP A 318 4.74 16.67 15.57
CA TRP A 318 3.42 16.83 16.16
C TRP A 318 2.86 18.19 15.78
N HIS A 319 1.70 18.22 15.13
CA HIS A 319 1.15 19.42 14.52
C HIS A 319 -0.33 19.63 14.86
N CYS A 320 -0.68 20.87 15.15
CA CYS A 320 -2.06 21.35 15.19
C CYS A 320 -2.31 22.29 14.00
N ARG A 321 -3.06 21.81 13.00
CA ARG A 321 -3.40 22.58 11.79
C ARG A 321 -4.25 23.82 12.08
N SER A 322 -5.13 23.74 13.06
CA SER A 322 -6.01 24.87 13.41
C SER A 322 -5.26 26.05 14.01
N CYS A 323 -4.08 25.82 14.60
CA CYS A 323 -3.31 26.85 15.29
C CYS A 323 -1.90 27.06 14.73
N ASN A 324 -1.51 26.32 13.69
CA ASN A 324 -0.13 26.26 13.19
C ASN A 324 0.89 26.11 14.32
N TYR A 325 0.63 25.12 15.18
CA TYR A 325 1.43 24.86 16.37
C TYR A 325 2.17 23.54 16.24
N ASP A 326 3.50 23.59 16.27
CA ASP A 326 4.36 22.45 16.01
C ASP A 326 5.24 22.09 17.19
N ILE A 327 5.40 20.80 17.43
CA ILE A 327 6.39 20.23 18.34
C ILE A 327 7.21 19.20 17.57
N CYS A 328 8.53 19.39 17.48
CA CYS A 328 9.40 18.43 16.80
C CYS A 328 9.40 17.07 17.49
N THR A 329 9.76 16.03 16.73
CA THR A 329 9.78 14.65 17.21
C THR A 329 10.58 14.50 18.52
N GLU A 330 11.72 15.16 18.65
CA GLU A 330 12.55 15.08 19.85
C GLU A 330 11.85 15.67 21.08
N CYS A 331 11.25 16.86 20.95
CA CYS A 331 10.48 17.47 22.03
C CYS A 331 9.23 16.64 22.39
N GLY A 332 8.60 16.00 21.40
CA GLY A 332 7.52 15.05 21.63
C GLY A 332 7.98 13.85 22.45
N ARG A 333 9.13 13.24 22.10
CA ARG A 333 9.71 12.11 22.86
C ARG A 333 10.05 12.50 24.30
N THR A 334 10.65 13.66 24.52
CA THR A 334 10.93 14.17 25.87
C THR A 334 9.65 14.30 26.70
N ALA A 335 8.53 14.63 26.05
CA ALA A 335 7.21 14.68 26.68
C ALA A 335 6.51 13.30 26.81
N GLY A 336 7.17 12.20 26.43
CA GLY A 336 6.60 10.85 26.49
C GLY A 336 5.85 10.40 25.23
N PHE A 337 5.94 11.16 24.13
CA PHE A 337 5.24 10.90 22.87
C PHE A 337 6.23 10.54 21.74
N ALA A 338 6.57 9.26 21.64
CA ALA A 338 7.33 8.72 20.51
C ALA A 338 6.38 8.40 19.34
N PRO A 339 6.72 8.73 18.08
CA PRO A 339 5.88 8.43 16.92
C PRO A 339 5.71 6.93 16.67
N VAL A 340 4.71 6.54 15.86
CA VAL A 340 4.60 5.14 15.44
C VAL A 340 5.72 4.83 14.47
N SER A 341 6.60 3.94 14.88
CA SER A 341 7.58 3.32 14.00
C SER A 341 7.52 1.81 14.22
N LYS A 342 7.54 1.05 13.12
CA LYS A 342 7.79 -0.38 13.19
C LYS A 342 9.28 -0.59 13.02
N PRO A 343 9.97 -1.23 13.98
CA PRO A 343 11.35 -1.62 13.74
C PRO A 343 11.37 -2.58 12.53
N PRO A 344 12.36 -2.47 11.64
CA PRO A 344 12.53 -3.40 10.55
C PRO A 344 12.89 -4.79 11.13
N ILE A 345 11.89 -5.67 11.16
CA ILE A 345 11.96 -7.04 11.64
C ILE A 345 11.49 -7.98 10.52
N CYS A 346 11.93 -9.23 10.54
CA CYS A 346 11.41 -10.22 9.60
C CYS A 346 9.96 -10.61 9.95
N SER A 347 9.30 -11.39 9.08
CA SER A 347 7.94 -11.90 9.28
C SER A 347 7.74 -12.68 10.59
N ASN A 348 8.82 -13.25 11.14
CA ASN A 348 8.84 -13.97 12.41
C ASN A 348 9.32 -13.12 13.61
N ASN A 349 9.27 -11.78 13.49
CA ASN A 349 9.67 -10.82 14.52
C ASN A 349 11.13 -10.93 15.00
N HIS A 350 12.04 -11.47 14.18
CA HIS A 350 13.47 -11.42 14.47
C HIS A 350 14.08 -10.11 13.98
N ASN A 351 15.10 -9.63 14.70
CA ASN A 351 15.92 -8.51 14.27
C ASN A 351 16.68 -8.85 12.98
N LEU A 352 16.90 -7.84 12.14
CA LEU A 352 17.69 -7.95 10.93
C LEU A 352 19.15 -7.51 11.19
N SER A 353 20.10 -8.26 10.66
CA SER A 353 21.52 -7.91 10.60
C SER A 353 21.88 -7.41 9.20
N THR A 354 22.93 -6.60 9.09
CA THR A 354 23.43 -6.10 7.79
C THR A 354 24.51 -7.00 7.23
N ILE A 355 24.46 -7.29 5.93
CA ILE A 355 25.57 -7.87 5.16
C ILE A 355 25.75 -7.08 3.86
N VAL A 356 26.94 -7.12 3.31
CA VAL A 356 27.25 -6.57 1.98
C VAL A 356 27.37 -7.74 1.01
N ILE A 357 26.55 -7.73 -0.04
CA ILE A 357 26.60 -8.74 -1.11
C ILE A 357 27.35 -8.14 -2.29
N ASP A 358 28.47 -8.74 -2.64
CA ASP A 358 29.25 -8.38 -3.83
C ASP A 358 28.57 -8.94 -5.08
N ILE A 359 28.32 -8.05 -6.04
CA ILE A 359 27.75 -8.33 -7.36
C ILE A 359 28.55 -9.43 -8.09
N LEU A 360 29.86 -9.54 -7.84
CA LEU A 360 30.72 -10.52 -8.49
C LEU A 360 30.56 -11.95 -7.92
N THR A 361 30.17 -12.09 -6.65
CA THR A 361 29.92 -13.40 -6.02
C THR A 361 28.48 -13.88 -6.18
N TRP A 362 27.71 -13.16 -7.00
CA TRP A 362 26.27 -13.28 -7.07
C TRP A 362 25.83 -14.52 -7.86
N SER A 363 25.30 -15.53 -7.15
CA SER A 363 24.39 -16.50 -7.77
C SER A 363 22.98 -15.90 -7.80
N SER A 364 22.43 -15.71 -8.99
CA SER A 364 21.26 -14.85 -9.27
C SER A 364 19.97 -15.21 -8.53
N SER A 365 19.87 -16.39 -7.91
CA SER A 365 18.63 -16.91 -7.32
C SER A 365 18.49 -16.76 -5.80
N GLN A 366 19.52 -16.35 -5.06
CA GLN A 366 19.52 -16.54 -3.58
C GLN A 366 19.12 -15.32 -2.74
N HIS A 367 19.09 -14.10 -3.30
CA HIS A 367 18.93 -12.87 -2.52
C HIS A 367 17.87 -11.93 -3.10
N ILE A 368 16.63 -12.42 -3.15
CA ILE A 368 15.47 -11.62 -3.56
C ILE A 368 14.89 -10.92 -2.33
N CYS A 369 14.71 -9.60 -2.41
CA CYS A 369 14.06 -8.85 -1.34
C CYS A 369 12.64 -9.38 -1.11
N THR A 370 12.34 -9.80 0.12
CA THR A 370 11.05 -10.38 0.48
C THR A 370 9.89 -9.39 0.32
N ILE A 371 10.16 -8.08 0.40
CA ILE A 371 9.16 -7.00 0.32
C ILE A 371 8.87 -6.61 -1.13
N CYS A 372 9.86 -6.10 -1.86
CA CYS A 372 9.65 -5.58 -3.22
C CYS A 372 9.89 -6.62 -4.33
N LYS A 373 10.34 -7.83 -3.98
CA LYS A 373 10.68 -8.91 -4.93
C LYS A 373 11.78 -8.57 -5.93
N SER A 374 12.43 -7.42 -5.80
CA SER A 374 13.61 -7.06 -6.57
C SER A 374 14.84 -7.83 -6.07
N SER A 375 15.78 -8.08 -6.97
CA SER A 375 17.12 -8.53 -6.56
C SER A 375 17.74 -7.49 -5.62
N ALA A 376 18.38 -7.98 -4.55
CA ALA A 376 19.11 -7.14 -3.63
C ALA A 376 20.62 -7.29 -3.89
N ALA A 377 21.29 -6.17 -4.19
CA ALA A 377 22.74 -6.07 -4.33
C ALA A 377 23.27 -4.96 -3.42
N GLY A 378 24.55 -5.03 -3.02
CA GLY A 378 25.14 -4.05 -2.11
C GLY A 378 24.75 -4.30 -0.65
N LEU A 379 24.35 -3.25 0.06
CA LEU A 379 23.93 -3.37 1.46
C LEU A 379 22.54 -4.02 1.55
N VAL A 380 22.46 -5.14 2.27
CA VAL A 380 21.18 -5.83 2.50
C VAL A 380 20.99 -6.15 3.97
N TYR A 381 19.72 -6.28 4.35
CA TYR A 381 19.28 -6.61 5.69
C TYR A 381 18.75 -8.02 5.71
N TYR A 382 19.37 -8.89 6.49
CA TYR A 382 19.09 -10.32 6.49
C TYR A 382 18.73 -10.82 7.89
N CYS A 383 17.83 -11.78 7.96
CA CYS A 383 17.58 -12.55 9.18
C CYS A 383 18.18 -13.94 9.01
N GLN A 384 19.26 -14.23 9.75
CA GLN A 384 19.92 -15.54 9.69
C GLN A 384 18.99 -16.71 10.02
N LYS A 385 18.04 -16.50 10.94
CA LYS A 385 17.12 -17.56 11.40
C LYS A 385 16.05 -17.94 10.37
N CYS A 386 15.65 -17.02 9.50
CA CYS A 386 14.52 -17.21 8.60
C CYS A 386 14.91 -17.16 7.13
N SER A 387 16.19 -16.91 6.84
CA SER A 387 16.66 -16.60 5.48
C SER A 387 15.83 -15.48 4.83
N TYR A 388 15.38 -14.52 5.63
CA TYR A 388 14.62 -13.36 5.17
C TYR A 388 15.59 -12.29 4.69
N PHE A 389 15.36 -11.74 3.50
CA PHE A 389 16.21 -10.71 2.89
C PHE A 389 15.42 -9.46 2.58
N GLN A 390 16.04 -8.31 2.80
CA GLN A 390 15.46 -7.00 2.53
C GLN A 390 16.51 -6.08 1.93
N CYS A 391 16.19 -5.49 0.77
CA CYS A 391 17.07 -4.51 0.15
C CYS A 391 17.12 -3.21 0.97
N GLU A 392 18.17 -2.43 0.76
CA GLU A 392 18.39 -1.14 1.43
C GLU A 392 17.19 -0.19 1.26
N ASP A 393 16.67 -0.02 0.05
CA ASP A 393 15.53 0.85 -0.22
C ASP A 393 14.29 0.50 0.62
N CYS A 394 13.96 -0.81 0.70
CA CYS A 394 12.85 -1.26 1.52
C CYS A 394 13.11 -1.04 3.01
N TYR A 395 14.36 -1.18 3.45
CA TYR A 395 14.77 -0.93 4.83
C TYR A 395 14.66 0.54 5.22
N ILE A 396 15.20 1.44 4.39
CA ILE A 396 15.10 2.88 4.57
C ILE A 396 13.63 3.28 4.65
N LEU A 397 12.81 2.81 3.69
CA LEU A 397 11.38 3.13 3.68
C LEU A 397 10.64 2.59 4.92
N LEU A 398 10.92 1.36 5.37
CA LEU A 398 10.26 0.81 6.56
C LEU A 398 10.64 1.53 7.86
N ARG A 399 11.79 2.23 7.89
CA ARG A 399 12.17 3.10 9.01
C ARG A 399 11.47 4.45 8.97
N ASN A 400 10.95 4.88 7.82
CA ASN A 400 10.19 6.11 7.73
C ASN A 400 8.87 5.97 8.51
N PRO A 401 8.32 7.08 9.02
CA PRO A 401 7.09 7.02 9.80
C PRO A 401 5.93 6.45 9.00
N ILE A 402 5.13 5.61 9.65
CA ILE A 402 3.86 5.16 9.09
C ILE A 402 2.78 6.22 9.31
N ALA A 403 1.69 6.13 8.56
CA ALA A 403 0.55 7.00 8.78
C ALA A 403 0.00 6.88 10.21
N TYR A 404 -0.47 7.99 10.76
CA TYR A 404 -0.93 8.08 12.15
C TYR A 404 -2.08 7.11 12.47
N HIS A 405 -2.93 6.82 11.49
CA HIS A 405 -4.07 5.91 11.63
C HIS A 405 -3.97 4.72 10.67
N PRO A 406 -4.32 3.49 11.08
CA PRO A 406 -4.33 2.31 10.21
C PRO A 406 -5.39 2.35 9.11
N SER A 407 -6.23 3.37 9.00
CA SER A 407 -7.10 3.53 7.82
C SER A 407 -6.31 3.83 6.54
N VAL A 408 -5.09 4.36 6.69
CA VAL A 408 -4.18 4.67 5.59
C VAL A 408 -3.30 3.45 5.31
N MET A 409 -3.84 2.54 4.51
CA MET A 409 -3.20 1.30 4.07
C MET A 409 -3.42 1.08 2.58
N CYS A 410 -2.55 0.27 1.96
CA CYS A 410 -2.83 -0.19 0.60
C CYS A 410 -3.99 -1.21 0.58
N ARG A 411 -4.42 -1.62 -0.62
CA ARG A 411 -5.46 -2.65 -0.80
C ARG A 411 -5.19 -3.98 -0.10
N ASN A 412 -3.93 -4.34 0.08
CA ASN A 412 -3.53 -5.59 0.74
C ASN A 412 -3.31 -5.44 2.24
N SER A 413 -3.82 -4.35 2.84
CA SER A 413 -3.70 -4.07 4.28
C SER A 413 -2.26 -3.92 4.77
N HIS A 414 -1.33 -3.60 3.87
CA HIS A 414 0.01 -3.18 4.27
C HIS A 414 -0.02 -1.72 4.69
N TYR A 415 0.75 -1.41 5.72
CA TYR A 415 0.99 -0.05 6.15
C TYR A 415 1.71 0.75 5.07
N LEU A 416 1.36 2.02 4.98
CA LEU A 416 2.06 2.96 4.13
C LEU A 416 3.08 3.74 4.96
N ASN A 417 4.31 3.83 4.45
CA ASN A 417 5.41 4.58 5.05
C ASN A 417 5.63 5.87 4.25
N TRP A 418 5.95 6.95 4.95
CA TRP A 418 6.25 8.22 4.29
C TRP A 418 7.53 8.13 3.43
N SER A 419 7.58 8.82 2.29
CA SER A 419 8.75 8.93 1.42
C SER A 419 8.81 10.31 0.78
N ASN A 420 10.01 10.92 0.76
CA ASN A 420 10.29 12.21 0.13
C ASN A 420 10.90 12.07 -1.28
N GLU A 421 11.13 10.85 -1.74
CA GLU A 421 11.90 10.55 -2.96
C GLU A 421 11.06 9.71 -3.93
N ILE A 422 9.79 10.09 -4.11
CA ILE A 422 8.86 9.38 -5.00
C ILE A 422 8.16 10.37 -5.91
N SER A 423 8.17 10.13 -7.22
CA SER A 423 7.31 10.86 -8.16
C SER A 423 6.15 9.96 -8.56
N TYR A 424 4.92 10.39 -8.33
CA TYR A 424 3.75 9.61 -8.67
C TYR A 424 2.50 10.48 -8.82
N LYS A 425 1.54 9.95 -9.59
CA LYS A 425 0.18 10.48 -9.65
C LYS A 425 -0.66 9.86 -8.53
N CYS A 426 -1.16 10.67 -7.60
CA CYS A 426 -1.94 10.15 -6.49
C CYS A 426 -3.26 9.53 -6.99
N PRO A 427 -3.60 8.28 -6.64
CA PRO A 427 -4.78 7.61 -7.19
C PRO A 427 -6.11 8.13 -6.60
N TYR A 428 -6.06 9.01 -5.61
CA TYR A 428 -7.25 9.62 -4.98
C TYR A 428 -7.58 11.02 -5.48
N CYS A 429 -6.58 11.86 -5.75
CA CYS A 429 -6.79 13.23 -6.23
C CYS A 429 -6.29 13.47 -7.66
N PHE A 430 -5.58 12.51 -8.25
CA PHE A 430 -5.00 12.56 -9.59
C PHE A 430 -3.94 13.66 -9.80
N ASP A 431 -3.45 14.27 -8.72
CA ASP A 431 -2.35 15.23 -8.77
C ASP A 431 -1.00 14.49 -8.76
N GLU A 432 -0.03 15.03 -9.50
CA GLU A 432 1.38 14.63 -9.42
C GLU A 432 1.97 15.10 -8.07
N LYS A 433 2.72 14.21 -7.42
CA LYS A 433 3.33 14.45 -6.11
C LYS A 433 4.75 13.90 -6.09
N ASN A 434 5.61 14.61 -5.36
CA ASN A 434 7.03 14.24 -5.16
C ASN A 434 7.31 13.67 -3.76
N GLU A 435 6.27 13.59 -2.92
CA GLU A 435 6.33 12.99 -1.59
C GLU A 435 4.97 12.38 -1.22
N GLY A 436 4.96 11.45 -0.28
CA GLY A 436 3.74 10.82 0.17
C GLY A 436 3.95 9.51 0.92
N PHE A 437 2.83 8.86 1.21
CA PHE A 437 2.78 7.54 1.81
C PHE A 437 2.87 6.47 0.73
N MET A 438 3.78 5.51 0.88
CA MET A 438 4.06 4.46 -0.11
C MET A 438 4.04 3.08 0.55
N CYS A 439 3.42 2.12 -0.13
CA CYS A 439 3.57 0.70 0.15
C CYS A 439 4.44 0.10 -0.94
N LYS A 440 5.72 -0.13 -0.64
CA LYS A 440 6.67 -0.69 -1.61
C LYS A 440 6.31 -2.10 -2.09
N GLN A 441 5.66 -2.91 -1.24
CA GLN A 441 5.23 -4.25 -1.60
C GLN A 441 4.11 -4.27 -2.64
N CYS A 442 3.26 -3.24 -2.67
CA CYS A 442 2.11 -3.17 -3.59
C CYS A 442 2.26 -2.07 -4.63
N ASP A 443 3.39 -1.37 -4.61
CA ASP A 443 3.64 -0.13 -5.36
C ASP A 443 2.45 0.83 -5.30
N PHE A 444 1.93 1.05 -4.08
CA PHE A 444 0.74 1.85 -3.86
C PHE A 444 1.11 3.16 -3.17
N PRO A 445 1.02 4.30 -3.88
CA PRO A 445 1.25 5.60 -3.28
C PRO A 445 -0.05 6.31 -2.89
N MET A 446 0.02 7.16 -1.86
CA MET A 446 -1.07 8.03 -1.41
C MET A 446 -0.49 9.35 -0.91
N CYS A 447 -1.01 10.48 -1.40
CA CYS A 447 -0.51 11.78 -0.97
C CYS A 447 -0.88 12.11 0.47
N GLY A 448 -0.08 12.97 1.11
CA GLY A 448 -0.30 13.43 2.47
C GLY A 448 -1.73 13.96 2.67
N GLU A 449 -2.18 14.87 1.81
CA GLU A 449 -3.54 15.44 1.88
C GLU A 449 -4.67 14.40 1.82
N CYS A 450 -4.59 13.40 0.94
CA CYS A 450 -5.60 12.36 0.87
C CYS A 450 -5.54 11.47 2.12
N SER A 451 -4.36 11.10 2.59
CA SER A 451 -4.21 10.31 3.82
C SER A 451 -4.84 11.02 5.02
N MET A 452 -4.70 12.34 5.05
CA MET A 452 -5.18 13.23 6.09
C MET A 452 -6.69 13.29 6.17
N ILE A 453 -7.35 13.49 5.03
CA ILE A 453 -8.81 13.44 4.92
C ILE A 453 -9.33 12.10 5.47
N LEU A 454 -8.68 10.99 5.08
CA LEU A 454 -9.07 9.67 5.52
C LEU A 454 -8.91 9.51 7.04
N ILE A 455 -7.77 9.93 7.61
CA ILE A 455 -7.51 9.90 9.05
C ILE A 455 -8.59 10.68 9.81
N GLU A 456 -8.91 11.90 9.37
CA GLU A 456 -9.88 12.77 10.03
C GLU A 456 -11.30 12.18 10.02
N ILE A 457 -11.73 11.59 8.89
CA ILE A 457 -13.02 10.90 8.80
C ILE A 457 -13.14 9.80 9.86
N PHE A 458 -12.13 8.95 9.99
CA PHE A 458 -12.16 7.84 10.96
C PHE A 458 -12.00 8.28 12.40
N MET A 459 -11.11 9.23 12.65
CA MET A 459 -10.94 9.78 13.99
C MET A 459 -12.26 10.42 14.44
N GLU A 460 -12.87 11.28 13.64
CA GLU A 460 -14.11 11.97 14.02
C GLU A 460 -15.36 11.07 14.03
N GLY A 461 -15.25 9.84 13.51
CA GLY A 461 -16.40 8.96 13.35
C GLY A 461 -17.44 9.56 12.39
N LYS A 462 -16.98 10.29 11.35
CA LYS A 462 -17.84 10.91 10.36
C LYS A 462 -18.61 9.84 9.58
N ILE A 463 -19.93 9.88 9.66
CA ILE A 463 -20.84 9.02 8.90
C ILE A 463 -21.66 9.90 7.96
N LYS A 464 -21.74 9.51 6.68
CA LYS A 464 -22.65 10.13 5.71
C LYS A 464 -23.71 9.12 5.28
N TYR A 465 -24.86 9.68 4.96
CA TYR A 465 -26.04 8.95 4.51
C TYR A 465 -26.43 9.41 3.11
N HIS A 466 -27.09 8.54 2.34
CA HIS A 466 -27.65 8.91 1.05
C HIS A 466 -29.05 8.31 0.84
N GLY A 467 -29.80 8.88 -0.10
CA GLY A 467 -31.17 8.47 -0.40
C GLY A 467 -32.17 8.83 0.70
N GLU A 468 -33.46 8.63 0.41
CA GLU A 468 -34.55 8.88 1.36
C GLU A 468 -34.50 7.93 2.56
N GLU A 469 -34.09 6.68 2.32
CA GLU A 469 -33.93 5.64 3.33
C GLU A 469 -32.68 5.82 4.21
N LYS A 470 -31.89 6.89 4.00
CA LYS A 470 -30.67 7.20 4.77
C LYS A 470 -29.73 6.00 4.86
N HIS A 471 -29.34 5.44 3.73
CA HIS A 471 -28.36 4.34 3.71
C HIS A 471 -26.97 4.85 4.08
N ILE A 472 -26.25 4.09 4.91
CA ILE A 472 -24.93 4.45 5.39
C ILE A 472 -23.86 4.21 4.32
N LEU A 473 -23.04 5.22 4.08
CA LEU A 473 -21.81 5.08 3.30
C LEU A 473 -20.67 4.61 4.20
N LYS A 474 -20.16 3.40 3.95
CA LYS A 474 -19.03 2.82 4.69
C LYS A 474 -17.78 2.80 3.83
N TRP A 475 -16.62 3.01 4.44
CA TRP A 475 -15.36 2.83 3.74
C TRP A 475 -15.15 1.34 3.39
N ALA A 476 -15.03 1.07 2.09
CA ALA A 476 -14.65 -0.21 1.55
C ALA A 476 -13.20 -0.11 1.06
N GLN A 477 -12.25 -0.71 1.80
CA GLN A 477 -10.84 -0.76 1.40
C GLN A 477 -10.63 -1.57 0.11
N LYS A 478 -11.48 -2.58 -0.11
CA LYS A 478 -11.52 -3.43 -1.31
C LYS A 478 -12.91 -3.36 -1.94
N PRO A 479 -13.29 -2.28 -2.63
CA PRO A 479 -14.65 -2.09 -3.15
C PRO A 479 -15.09 -3.21 -4.12
N TRP A 480 -14.15 -3.91 -4.77
CA TRP A 480 -14.43 -5.05 -5.65
C TRP A 480 -14.96 -6.30 -4.96
N THR A 481 -14.86 -6.39 -3.63
CA THR A 481 -15.55 -7.46 -2.90
C THR A 481 -17.05 -7.21 -2.78
N ILE A 482 -17.51 -5.99 -3.09
CA ILE A 482 -18.94 -5.62 -3.11
C ILE A 482 -19.55 -5.87 -4.47
N ILE A 483 -18.84 -5.51 -5.54
CA ILE A 483 -19.23 -5.76 -6.94
C ILE A 483 -18.00 -6.29 -7.68
N SER A 484 -18.13 -7.35 -8.46
CA SER A 484 -17.01 -7.99 -9.18
C SER A 484 -16.48 -7.13 -10.36
N MET A 485 -16.06 -5.90 -10.08
CA MET A 485 -15.54 -4.91 -11.02
C MET A 485 -14.17 -4.41 -10.53
N ASN A 486 -13.27 -4.12 -11.47
CA ASN A 486 -11.91 -3.63 -11.18
C ASN A 486 -11.82 -2.10 -11.12
N GLU A 487 -12.81 -1.41 -11.69
CA GLU A 487 -12.90 0.06 -11.73
C GLU A 487 -14.24 0.53 -11.18
N PHE A 488 -14.22 1.68 -10.51
CA PHE A 488 -15.36 2.26 -9.84
C PHE A 488 -15.51 3.71 -10.24
N GLN A 489 -16.68 4.07 -10.72
CA GLN A 489 -17.00 5.46 -11.00
C GLN A 489 -17.55 6.13 -9.73
N CYS A 490 -16.98 7.26 -9.34
CA CYS A 490 -17.57 8.06 -8.27
C CYS A 490 -18.88 8.71 -8.75
N LEU A 491 -19.98 8.51 -8.02
CA LEU A 491 -21.28 9.08 -8.39
C LEU A 491 -21.27 10.63 -8.48
N LEU A 492 -20.41 11.30 -7.71
CA LEU A 492 -20.44 12.76 -7.58
C LEU A 492 -19.48 13.49 -8.53
N CYS A 493 -18.34 12.89 -8.88
CA CYS A 493 -17.35 13.53 -9.75
C CYS A 493 -17.05 12.75 -11.02
N GLU A 494 -17.71 11.61 -11.22
CA GLU A 494 -17.65 10.76 -12.41
C GLU A 494 -16.26 10.22 -12.78
N ASN A 495 -15.22 10.52 -11.99
CA ASN A 495 -13.89 9.97 -12.16
C ASN A 495 -13.89 8.46 -11.89
N LEU A 496 -13.09 7.74 -12.68
CA LEU A 496 -12.83 6.32 -12.52
C LEU A 496 -11.69 6.09 -11.53
N PHE A 497 -11.89 5.16 -10.61
CA PHE A 497 -10.95 4.77 -9.59
C PHE A 497 -10.66 3.28 -9.70
N SER A 498 -9.39 2.91 -9.70
CA SER A 498 -8.95 1.52 -9.69
C SER A 498 -8.00 1.30 -8.51
N ASN A 499 -8.07 0.12 -7.90
CA ASN A 499 -7.14 -0.31 -6.84
C ASN A 499 -7.06 0.58 -5.58
N VAL A 500 -8.07 1.42 -5.32
CA VAL A 500 -8.19 2.27 -4.13
C VAL A 500 -9.42 1.93 -3.31
N GLY A 501 -9.39 2.28 -2.01
CA GLY A 501 -10.59 2.26 -1.18
C GLY A 501 -11.58 3.37 -1.54
N MET A 502 -12.87 3.15 -1.34
CA MET A 502 -13.93 4.14 -1.58
C MET A 502 -15.01 4.06 -0.51
N PHE A 503 -15.81 5.11 -0.37
CA PHE A 503 -17.03 5.03 0.42
C PHE A 503 -18.13 4.38 -0.41
N ALA A 504 -18.72 3.30 0.09
CA ALA A 504 -19.70 2.52 -0.63
C ALA A 504 -20.96 2.26 0.20
N CYS A 505 -22.10 2.23 -0.48
CA CYS A 505 -23.31 1.62 0.06
C CYS A 505 -23.48 0.24 -0.56
N LYS A 506 -23.45 -0.80 0.29
CA LYS A 506 -23.59 -2.19 -0.16
C LYS A 506 -24.97 -2.48 -0.76
N LEU A 507 -26.03 -1.84 -0.26
CA LEU A 507 -27.40 -2.06 -0.71
C LEU A 507 -27.64 -1.43 -2.09
N CYS A 508 -27.27 -0.15 -2.25
CA CYS A 508 -27.46 0.58 -3.50
C CYS A 508 -26.33 0.39 -4.52
N LYS A 509 -25.24 -0.31 -4.17
CA LYS A 509 -24.02 -0.43 -5.00
C LYS A 509 -23.49 0.95 -5.46
N LEU A 510 -23.59 1.94 -4.58
CA LEU A 510 -23.20 3.32 -4.84
C LEU A 510 -21.78 3.56 -4.32
N PHE A 511 -20.94 4.26 -5.08
CA PHE A 511 -19.55 4.58 -4.72
C PHE A 511 -19.28 6.09 -4.73
N ILE A 512 -18.66 6.58 -3.67
CA ILE A 512 -18.21 7.97 -3.51
C ILE A 512 -16.71 7.96 -3.21
N CYS A 513 -15.93 8.71 -3.98
CA CYS A 513 -14.50 8.83 -3.75
C CYS A 513 -14.20 9.60 -2.46
N LEU A 514 -12.97 9.48 -1.98
CA LEU A 514 -12.52 10.12 -0.73
C LEU A 514 -12.76 11.64 -0.71
N ARG A 515 -12.42 12.35 -1.80
CA ARG A 515 -12.55 13.81 -1.88
C ARG A 515 -14.01 14.27 -1.91
N CYS A 516 -14.87 13.57 -2.66
CA CYS A 516 -16.31 13.83 -2.70
C CYS A 516 -16.99 13.52 -1.36
N PHE A 517 -16.51 12.49 -0.65
CA PHE A 517 -17.01 12.17 0.69
C PHE A 517 -16.60 13.23 1.69
N ASP A 518 -15.42 13.84 1.60
CA ASP A 518 -15.01 14.92 2.51
C ASP A 518 -15.81 16.20 2.25
N ASP A 519 -15.66 16.77 1.05
CA ASP A 519 -16.31 18.00 0.64
C ASP A 519 -16.97 17.84 -0.75
N PRO A 520 -18.29 17.56 -0.79
CA PRO A 520 -19.00 17.36 -2.04
C PRO A 520 -19.12 18.65 -2.88
N ASN A 521 -18.92 19.83 -2.28
CA ASN A 521 -19.03 21.10 -2.97
C ASN A 521 -17.71 21.53 -3.63
N LYS A 522 -16.56 21.05 -3.14
CA LYS A 522 -15.24 21.41 -3.66
C LYS A 522 -15.01 21.00 -5.11
N LEU A 523 -15.68 19.95 -5.58
CA LEU A 523 -15.49 19.39 -6.92
C LEU A 523 -16.45 19.95 -7.98
N LYS A 524 -17.51 20.65 -7.59
CA LYS A 524 -18.45 21.30 -8.53
C LYS A 524 -17.84 22.45 -9.36
N LYS A 525 -16.57 22.79 -9.14
CA LYS A 525 -15.86 23.88 -9.86
C LYS A 525 -15.07 23.45 -11.09
N LYS A 526 -14.93 22.15 -11.37
CA LYS A 526 -14.62 21.74 -12.75
C LYS A 526 -15.96 21.67 -13.47
N GLN A 527 -16.17 22.59 -14.42
CA GLN A 527 -17.35 22.63 -15.28
C GLN A 527 -17.65 21.21 -15.76
N ILE A 528 -18.70 20.62 -15.21
CA ILE A 528 -19.36 19.46 -15.80
C ILE A 528 -19.76 19.93 -17.20
N PRO A 529 -19.33 19.29 -18.29
CA PRO A 529 -19.92 19.58 -19.59
C PRO A 529 -21.43 19.43 -19.43
N GLU A 530 -22.18 20.51 -19.66
CA GLU A 530 -23.63 20.43 -19.70
C GLU A 530 -24.01 19.33 -20.69
N ARG A 531 -24.39 18.15 -20.18
CA ARG A 531 -25.28 17.11 -20.73
C ARG A 531 -24.81 15.72 -20.33
N LEU A 532 -25.49 15.17 -19.33
CA LEU A 532 -26.18 13.88 -19.45
C LEU A 532 -27.46 14.01 -18.62
N ASN A 533 -28.59 14.09 -19.30
CA ASN A 533 -29.90 14.15 -18.66
C ASN A 533 -30.13 12.78 -18.00
N ILE A 534 -30.70 12.74 -16.79
CA ILE A 534 -31.04 11.50 -16.05
C ILE A 534 -31.91 10.56 -16.90
N GLN A 535 -32.61 11.09 -17.91
CA GLN A 535 -33.34 10.30 -18.91
C GLN A 535 -32.44 9.43 -19.81
N ASP A 536 -31.17 9.79 -20.04
CA ASP A 536 -30.24 9.02 -20.88
C ASP A 536 -29.61 7.84 -20.12
N LEU A 537 -29.49 7.92 -18.79
CA LEU A 537 -29.08 6.79 -17.95
C LEU A 537 -30.15 5.69 -17.91
N ASN A 538 -31.43 6.10 -17.88
CA ASN A 538 -32.55 5.16 -18.00
C ASN A 538 -32.63 4.54 -19.40
N ARG A 539 -32.21 5.25 -20.46
CA ARG A 539 -32.11 4.66 -21.81
C ARG A 539 -31.01 3.62 -21.91
N LEU A 540 -29.86 3.80 -21.25
CA LEU A 540 -28.79 2.80 -21.22
C LEU A 540 -29.20 1.52 -20.47
N ILE A 541 -29.96 1.66 -19.37
CA ILE A 541 -30.52 0.51 -18.62
C ILE A 541 -31.64 -0.20 -19.43
N ILE A 542 -32.39 0.54 -20.25
CA ILE A 542 -33.42 -0.03 -21.14
C ILE A 542 -32.78 -0.75 -22.35
N LEU A 543 -31.67 -0.23 -22.90
CA LEU A 543 -30.96 -0.88 -24.00
C LEU A 543 -30.28 -2.19 -23.56
N ASP A 544 -29.74 -2.25 -22.34
CA ASP A 544 -29.16 -3.50 -21.79
C ASP A 544 -30.23 -4.59 -21.58
N ASN A 545 -31.47 -4.18 -21.28
CA ASN A 545 -32.62 -5.10 -21.20
C ASN A 545 -33.24 -5.46 -22.57
N LEU A 546 -33.09 -4.61 -23.59
CA LEU A 546 -33.62 -4.85 -24.94
C LEU A 546 -32.71 -5.74 -25.80
N PHE A 547 -31.38 -5.66 -25.63
CA PHE A 547 -30.43 -6.45 -26.42
C PHE A 547 -30.01 -7.78 -25.76
N GLY A 548 -30.44 -8.04 -24.52
CA GLY A 548 -30.18 -9.30 -23.81
C GLY A 548 -30.91 -10.55 -24.34
N ASN A 549 -31.72 -10.45 -25.40
CA ASN A 549 -32.53 -11.55 -25.93
C ASN A 549 -32.45 -11.72 -27.46
N ILE A 550 -31.30 -11.48 -28.08
CA ILE A 550 -31.07 -11.94 -29.46
C ILE A 550 -30.46 -13.34 -29.42
N ARG A 551 -31.31 -14.36 -29.56
CA ARG A 551 -30.90 -15.72 -29.92
C ARG A 551 -30.60 -15.74 -31.42
N PHE A 552 -29.36 -16.00 -31.80
CA PHE A 552 -29.04 -16.46 -33.14
C PHE A 552 -29.39 -17.95 -33.24
N ASN A 553 -30.22 -18.29 -34.23
CA ASN A 553 -30.35 -19.66 -34.76
C ASN A 553 -29.13 -19.99 -35.62
#